data_AF-A0A1H4NNI7-F1
#
_entry.id   AF-A0A1H4NNI7-F1
#
_cell.length_a   1.000
_cell.length_b   1.000
_cell.length_c   1.000
_cell.angle_alpha   90.00
_cell.angle_beta   90.00
_cell.angle_gamma   90.00
#
_symmetry.space_group_name_H-M   'P 1'
#
loop_
_entity.id
_entity.type
_entity.pdbx_description
1 polymer ?
#
loop_
_entity_poly.entity_id
_entity_poly.type
_entity_poly.pdbx_seq_one_letter_code
_entity_poly.pdbx_strand_id
1 'polypeptide(L)'
;MIGRVYFVESNGRIKIGYSRNVEGRVREMQVGSSARLNLLCDVSGSRSFERAIHLALAAHRKKGEWFDDCKEVRDTIANIQRSGYAAIGFTDEPDVNETSLSPAKKVTRAIVRQAKVFRTRKEFADAVGCAKSTVDNWKSGKRSIDIDAVMRLFDTEHDVEFFEALWNCLPERVRERWLARHRANPVYDGIYVRRTELQVPAR
;
A
#
# COMPACT_ATOMS: atom_id res chain seq x y z
N MET A 1 3.38 12.01 0.74
CA MET A 1 4.44 12.74 0.01
C MET A 1 3.90 13.08 -1.37
N ILE A 2 4.13 14.30 -1.84
CA ILE A 2 3.67 14.78 -3.14
C ILE A 2 4.48 14.09 -4.25
N GLY A 3 3.79 13.56 -5.25
CA GLY A 3 4.36 13.03 -6.48
C GLY A 3 3.38 13.31 -7.62
N ARG A 4 3.30 12.41 -8.59
CA ARG A 4 2.38 12.55 -9.72
C ARG A 4 1.55 11.29 -9.91
N VAL A 5 0.24 11.48 -10.11
CA VAL A 5 -0.66 10.42 -10.58
C VAL A 5 -0.68 10.49 -12.10
N TYR A 6 -0.42 9.38 -12.77
CA TYR A 6 -0.27 9.30 -14.21
C TYR A 6 -1.26 8.32 -14.82
N PHE A 7 -1.62 8.58 -16.08
CA PHE A 7 -2.59 7.81 -16.85
C PHE A 7 -1.96 7.35 -18.15
N VAL A 8 -1.84 6.04 -18.36
CA VAL A 8 -1.20 5.45 -19.54
C VAL A 8 -2.18 4.54 -20.25
N GLU A 9 -2.41 4.78 -21.54
CA GLU A 9 -3.18 3.90 -22.39
C GLU A 9 -2.30 2.81 -23.01
N SER A 10 -2.85 1.60 -23.10
CA SER A 10 -2.32 0.52 -23.90
C SER A 10 -3.41 -0.49 -24.26
N ASN A 11 -3.55 -0.78 -25.56
CA ASN A 11 -4.48 -1.77 -26.09
C ASN A 11 -5.91 -1.63 -25.58
N GLY A 12 -6.45 -0.40 -25.57
CA GLY A 12 -7.83 -0.14 -25.14
C GLY A 12 -8.02 -0.31 -23.63
N ARG A 13 -6.96 -0.15 -22.85
CA ARG A 13 -6.98 -0.09 -21.39
C ARG A 13 -6.19 1.08 -20.89
N ILE A 14 -6.62 1.64 -19.77
CA ILE A 14 -5.92 2.74 -19.11
C ILE A 14 -5.37 2.25 -17.77
N LYS A 15 -4.06 2.41 -17.58
CA LYS A 15 -3.39 2.26 -16.29
C LYS A 15 -3.41 3.58 -15.55
N ILE A 16 -3.74 3.51 -14.26
CA ILE A 16 -3.66 4.66 -13.34
C ILE A 16 -2.62 4.32 -12.28
N GLY A 17 -1.58 5.13 -12.14
CA GLY A 17 -0.50 4.86 -11.20
C GLY A 17 0.07 6.12 -10.56
N TYR A 18 0.91 5.95 -9.55
CA TYR A 18 1.64 7.03 -8.88
C TYR A 18 3.15 6.86 -9.05
N SER A 19 3.85 7.95 -9.35
CA SER A 19 5.32 7.96 -9.38
C SER A 19 5.88 9.34 -8.98
N ARG A 20 7.11 9.37 -8.47
CA ARG A 20 7.91 10.60 -8.37
C ARG A 20 8.66 10.92 -9.66
N ASN A 21 8.82 9.93 -10.54
CA ASN A 21 9.45 10.04 -11.85
C ASN A 21 8.56 9.29 -12.86
N VAL A 22 7.57 9.99 -13.43
CA VAL A 22 6.59 9.39 -14.35
C VAL A 22 7.28 8.91 -15.63
N GLU A 23 8.13 9.73 -16.23
CA GLU A 23 8.85 9.38 -17.45
C GLU A 23 9.70 8.11 -17.29
N GLY A 24 10.50 8.03 -16.23
CA GLY A 24 11.31 6.85 -15.94
C GLY A 24 10.43 5.61 -15.77
N ARG A 25 9.31 5.74 -15.04
CA ARG A 25 8.37 4.64 -14.82
C ARG A 25 7.70 4.16 -16.11
N VAL A 26 7.31 5.07 -17.00
CA VAL A 26 6.72 4.72 -18.29
C VAL A 26 7.75 4.03 -19.18
N ARG A 27 9.00 4.49 -19.21
CA ARG A 27 10.09 3.82 -19.95
C ARG A 27 10.33 2.40 -19.44
N GLU A 28 10.43 2.22 -18.12
CA GLU A 28 10.57 0.89 -17.50
C GLU A 28 9.42 -0.04 -17.86
N MET A 29 8.17 0.47 -17.80
CA MET A 29 6.99 -0.30 -18.18
C MET A 29 6.98 -0.67 -19.66
N GLN A 30 7.49 0.22 -20.53
CA GLN A 30 7.55 -0.03 -21.97
C GLN A 30 8.47 -1.21 -22.31
N VAL A 31 9.58 -1.39 -21.58
CA VAL A 31 10.49 -2.52 -21.76
C VAL A 31 9.78 -3.86 -21.58
N GLY A 32 8.85 -3.94 -20.61
CA GLY A 32 8.05 -5.14 -20.34
C GLY A 32 6.76 -5.26 -21.15
N SER A 33 6.49 -4.33 -22.08
CA SER A 33 5.25 -4.28 -22.85
C SER A 33 5.54 -4.41 -24.34
N SER A 34 4.97 -5.43 -24.99
CA SER A 34 5.02 -5.57 -26.46
C SER A 34 4.19 -4.51 -27.18
N ALA A 35 3.22 -3.91 -26.50
CA ALA A 35 2.40 -2.83 -27.02
C ALA A 35 2.95 -1.46 -26.62
N ARG A 36 2.76 -0.47 -27.48
CA ARG A 36 3.12 0.92 -27.21
C ARG A 36 2.29 1.44 -26.03
N LEU A 37 2.97 2.10 -25.10
CA LEU A 37 2.37 2.80 -23.98
C LEU A 37 2.22 4.28 -24.34
N ASN A 38 0.99 4.78 -24.25
CA ASN A 38 0.68 6.18 -24.54
C ASN A 38 0.38 6.90 -23.22
N LEU A 39 1.32 7.73 -22.75
CA LEU A 39 1.07 8.61 -21.60
C LEU A 39 0.01 9.64 -22.00
N LEU A 40 -1.18 9.55 -21.41
CA LEU A 40 -2.30 10.45 -21.69
C LEU A 40 -2.10 11.79 -20.99
N CYS A 41 -1.85 11.74 -19.68
CA CYS A 41 -1.48 12.89 -18.87
C CYS A 41 -0.96 12.41 -17.50
N ASP A 42 -0.49 13.37 -16.72
CA ASP A 42 -0.18 13.20 -15.31
C ASP A 42 -0.48 14.49 -14.54
N VAL A 43 -0.85 14.34 -13.27
CA VAL A 43 -1.24 15.44 -12.39
C VAL A 43 -0.50 15.33 -11.06
N SER A 44 -0.23 16.47 -10.43
CA SER A 44 0.29 16.48 -9.06
C SER A 44 -0.70 15.77 -8.14
N GLY A 45 -0.19 14.89 -7.28
CA GLY A 45 -1.05 14.06 -6.45
C GLY A 45 -0.30 13.24 -5.41
N SER A 46 -1.05 12.63 -4.51
CA SER A 46 -0.57 11.67 -3.52
C SER A 46 -0.92 10.24 -3.92
N ARG A 47 -0.32 9.23 -3.23
CA ARG A 47 -0.78 7.83 -3.36
C ARG A 47 -2.23 7.66 -2.89
N SER A 48 -2.66 8.45 -1.91
CA SER A 48 -4.06 8.45 -1.45
C SER A 48 -5.00 8.94 -2.54
N PHE A 49 -4.58 9.94 -3.32
CA PHE A 49 -5.33 10.41 -4.46
C PHE A 49 -5.44 9.37 -5.57
N GLU A 50 -4.34 8.68 -5.91
CA GLU A 50 -4.37 7.54 -6.85
C GLU A 50 -5.37 6.45 -6.41
N ARG A 51 -5.33 6.09 -5.13
CA ARG A 51 -6.29 5.15 -4.55
C ARG A 51 -7.74 5.65 -4.59
N ALA A 52 -7.97 6.95 -4.38
CA ALA A 52 -9.30 7.54 -4.47
C ALA A 52 -9.84 7.47 -5.90
N ILE A 53 -9.00 7.74 -6.91
CA ILE A 53 -9.35 7.59 -8.32
C ILE A 53 -9.69 6.14 -8.64
N HIS A 54 -8.87 5.19 -8.14
CA HIS A 54 -9.13 3.77 -8.29
C HIS A 54 -10.48 3.34 -7.71
N LEU A 55 -10.89 3.92 -6.57
CA LEU A 55 -12.19 3.66 -5.95
C LEU A 55 -13.33 4.27 -6.76
N ALA A 56 -13.17 5.53 -7.22
CA ALA A 56 -14.15 6.20 -8.05
C ALA A 56 -14.42 5.46 -9.37
N LEU A 57 -13.39 4.80 -9.93
CA LEU A 57 -13.47 4.03 -11.18
C LEU A 57 -13.55 2.51 -10.96
N ALA A 58 -13.89 2.04 -9.76
CA ALA A 58 -13.87 0.62 -9.43
C ALA A 58 -14.75 -0.23 -10.36
N ALA A 59 -15.87 0.32 -10.85
CA ALA A 59 -16.77 -0.36 -11.79
C ALA A 59 -16.13 -0.65 -13.16
N HIS A 60 -15.09 0.09 -13.55
CA HIS A 60 -14.37 -0.06 -14.82
C HIS A 60 -13.04 -0.79 -14.66
N ARG A 61 -12.72 -1.27 -13.46
CA ARG A 61 -11.44 -1.93 -13.17
C ARG A 61 -11.44 -3.33 -13.78
N LYS A 62 -10.38 -3.66 -14.55
CA LYS A 62 -10.19 -4.98 -15.15
C LYS A 62 -9.26 -5.87 -14.32
N LYS A 63 -7.99 -5.47 -14.18
CA LYS A 63 -6.98 -6.27 -13.46
C LYS A 63 -5.93 -5.35 -12.86
N GLY A 64 -5.77 -5.44 -11.53
CA GLY A 64 -4.84 -4.59 -10.78
C GLY A 64 -5.15 -3.11 -11.01
N GLU A 65 -4.20 -2.40 -11.59
CA GLU A 65 -4.24 -0.94 -11.83
C GLU A 65 -4.76 -0.57 -13.24
N TRP A 66 -5.29 -1.54 -13.99
CA TRP A 66 -5.80 -1.36 -15.35
C TRP A 66 -7.33 -1.28 -15.40
N PHE A 67 -7.83 -0.30 -16.13
CA PHE A 67 -9.25 0.03 -16.31
C PHE A 67 -9.62 0.00 -17.79
N ASP A 68 -10.91 -0.12 -18.08
CA ASP A 68 -11.44 0.01 -19.43
C ASP A 68 -11.15 1.40 -20.02
N ASP A 69 -10.74 1.44 -21.28
CA ASP A 69 -10.67 2.69 -22.04
C ASP A 69 -12.06 3.06 -22.57
N CYS A 70 -12.95 3.48 -21.67
CA CYS A 70 -14.31 3.90 -21.99
C CYS A 70 -14.52 5.40 -21.72
N LYS A 71 -15.68 5.91 -22.15
CA LYS A 71 -16.03 7.33 -22.05
C LYS A 71 -15.99 7.83 -20.61
N GLU A 72 -16.53 7.07 -19.66
CA GLU A 72 -16.62 7.43 -18.25
C GLU A 72 -15.23 7.58 -17.61
N VAL A 73 -14.31 6.66 -17.95
CA VAL A 73 -12.91 6.73 -17.50
C VAL A 73 -12.21 7.95 -18.11
N ARG A 74 -12.37 8.17 -19.42
CA ARG A 74 -11.76 9.34 -20.11
C ARG A 74 -12.30 10.67 -19.60
N ASP A 75 -13.61 10.78 -19.37
CA ASP A 75 -14.24 11.98 -18.82
C ASP A 75 -13.71 12.27 -17.42
N THR A 76 -13.55 11.23 -16.59
CA THR A 76 -12.97 11.35 -15.24
C THR A 76 -11.52 11.85 -15.31
N ILE A 77 -10.70 11.30 -16.21
CA ILE A 77 -9.31 11.74 -16.42
C ILE A 77 -9.27 13.21 -16.87
N ALA A 78 -10.12 13.59 -17.83
CA ALA A 78 -10.20 14.97 -18.31
C ALA A 78 -10.67 15.95 -17.21
N ASN A 79 -11.58 15.53 -16.34
CA ASN A 79 -11.99 16.32 -15.17
C ASN A 79 -10.83 16.46 -14.17
N ILE A 80 -10.09 15.38 -13.88
CA ILE A 80 -8.92 15.41 -12.99
C ILE A 80 -7.82 16.30 -13.55
N GLN A 81 -7.56 16.26 -14.85
CA GLN A 81 -6.57 17.13 -15.49
C GLN A 81 -6.92 18.63 -15.35
N ARG A 82 -8.22 18.97 -15.40
CA ARG A 82 -8.70 20.35 -15.26
C ARG A 82 -8.79 20.83 -13.81
N SER A 83 -9.21 19.97 -12.89
CA SER A 83 -9.65 20.38 -11.55
C SER A 83 -8.95 19.63 -10.40
N GLY A 84 -7.98 18.77 -10.72
CA GLY A 84 -7.21 18.01 -9.74
C GLY A 84 -8.10 17.19 -8.81
N TYR A 85 -7.90 17.35 -7.50
CA TYR A 85 -8.61 16.62 -6.45
C TYR A 85 -10.14 16.82 -6.48
N ALA A 86 -10.60 18.04 -6.79
CA ALA A 86 -12.02 18.38 -6.80
C ALA A 86 -12.83 17.58 -7.82
N ALA A 87 -12.18 17.08 -8.88
CA ALA A 87 -12.83 16.33 -9.95
C ALA A 87 -13.56 15.06 -9.48
N ILE A 88 -13.13 14.48 -8.36
CA ILE A 88 -13.74 13.28 -7.77
C ILE A 88 -14.23 13.53 -6.35
N GLY A 89 -14.43 14.80 -5.96
CA GLY A 89 -14.79 15.18 -4.60
C GLY A 89 -13.74 14.77 -3.56
N PHE A 90 -12.48 14.58 -3.97
CA PHE A 90 -11.38 14.27 -3.07
C PHE A 90 -10.76 15.57 -2.59
N THR A 91 -10.40 15.63 -1.31
CA THR A 91 -9.52 16.67 -0.78
C THR A 91 -8.20 15.99 -0.44
N ASP A 92 -7.09 16.49 -0.97
CA ASP A 92 -5.74 16.08 -0.54
C ASP A 92 -5.34 16.78 0.77
N GLU A 93 -6.34 17.22 1.54
CA GLU A 93 -6.11 17.38 2.96
C GLU A 93 -5.57 16.04 3.44
N PRO A 94 -4.33 16.00 3.95
CA PRO A 94 -3.86 14.78 4.57
C PRO A 94 -4.94 14.40 5.57
N ASP A 95 -5.35 13.12 5.63
CA ASP A 95 -6.25 12.66 6.69
C ASP A 95 -5.67 13.23 7.99
N VAL A 96 -6.35 14.26 8.51
CA VAL A 96 -5.87 15.04 9.66
C VAL A 96 -5.77 14.12 10.87
N ASN A 97 -6.43 12.96 10.82
CA ASN A 97 -6.27 11.90 11.77
C ASN A 97 -5.05 11.01 11.51
N GLU A 98 -4.54 10.78 10.30
CA GLU A 98 -3.41 9.87 10.08
C GLU A 98 -2.04 10.56 10.18
N THR A 99 -1.95 11.86 9.88
CA THR A 99 -0.69 12.63 10.01
C THR A 99 -0.43 13.03 11.47
N SER A 100 -1.49 13.16 12.27
CA SER A 100 -1.44 13.50 13.71
C SER A 100 -1.21 12.28 14.62
N LEU A 101 -1.34 11.06 14.10
CA LEU A 101 -1.05 9.85 14.89
C LEU A 101 0.45 9.68 15.06
N SER A 102 0.87 9.49 16.31
CA SER A 102 2.22 9.05 16.62
C SER A 102 2.55 7.75 15.86
N PRO A 103 3.83 7.48 15.56
CA PRO A 103 4.25 6.22 14.93
C PRO A 103 3.69 4.98 15.64
N ALA A 104 3.65 4.98 16.97
CA ALA A 104 3.09 3.89 17.76
C ALA A 104 1.60 3.64 17.47
N LYS A 105 0.80 4.70 17.31
CA LYS A 105 -0.63 4.55 16.96
C LYS A 105 -0.84 4.04 15.53
N LYS A 106 0.03 4.42 14.58
CA LYS A 106 0.01 3.89 13.20
C LYS A 106 0.26 2.39 13.19
N VAL A 107 1.31 1.95 13.89
CA VAL A 107 1.65 0.53 14.07
C VAL A 107 0.50 -0.22 14.73
N THR A 108 -0.04 0.31 15.83
CA THR A 108 -1.19 -0.28 16.54
C THR A 108 -2.36 -0.49 15.59
N ARG A 109 -2.73 0.52 14.81
CA ARG A 109 -3.86 0.43 13.87
C ARG A 109 -3.63 -0.62 12.78
N ALA A 110 -2.42 -0.70 12.24
CA ALA A 110 -2.07 -1.68 11.22
C ALA A 110 -2.12 -3.12 11.78
N ILE A 111 -1.57 -3.35 12.96
CA ILE A 111 -1.61 -4.67 13.62
C ILE A 111 -3.04 -5.07 13.96
N VAL A 112 -3.82 -4.16 14.56
CA VAL A 112 -5.24 -4.43 14.89
C VAL A 112 -6.08 -4.75 13.65
N ARG A 113 -5.77 -4.15 12.48
CA ARG A 113 -6.42 -4.51 11.21
C ARG A 113 -6.09 -5.94 10.76
N GLN A 114 -4.88 -6.42 11.03
CA GLN A 114 -4.50 -7.80 10.72
C GLN A 114 -4.99 -8.81 11.76
N ALA A 115 -5.39 -8.38 12.96
CA ALA A 115 -5.93 -9.28 14.00
C ALA A 115 -7.16 -10.10 13.55
N LYS A 116 -7.75 -9.81 12.38
CA LYS A 116 -8.77 -10.63 11.72
C LYS A 116 -8.28 -12.02 11.29
N VAL A 117 -6.97 -12.26 11.24
CA VAL A 117 -6.40 -13.60 11.00
C VAL A 117 -6.74 -14.57 12.12
N PHE A 118 -6.91 -14.04 13.34
CA PHE A 118 -7.46 -14.79 14.47
C PHE A 118 -8.97 -14.85 14.38
N ARG A 119 -9.56 -16.00 14.73
CA ARG A 119 -11.02 -16.22 14.64
C ARG A 119 -11.76 -15.42 15.69
N THR A 120 -11.14 -15.25 16.85
CA THR A 120 -11.75 -14.52 17.96
C THR A 120 -10.84 -13.46 18.55
N ARG A 121 -11.46 -12.47 19.21
CA ARG A 121 -10.73 -11.48 20.02
C ARG A 121 -9.93 -12.13 21.15
N LYS A 122 -10.40 -13.27 21.67
CA LYS A 122 -9.73 -14.02 22.73
C LYS A 122 -8.44 -14.65 22.20
N GLU A 123 -8.51 -15.32 21.05
CA GLU A 123 -7.33 -15.91 20.41
C GLU A 123 -6.24 -14.88 20.15
N PHE A 124 -6.60 -13.70 19.62
CA PHE A 124 -5.62 -12.63 19.43
C PHE A 124 -5.00 -12.16 20.74
N ALA A 125 -5.81 -11.99 21.80
CA ALA A 125 -5.34 -11.57 23.11
C ALA A 125 -4.41 -12.63 23.74
N ASP A 126 -4.77 -13.90 23.62
CA ASP A 126 -3.98 -15.04 24.11
C ASP A 126 -2.63 -15.12 23.36
N ALA A 127 -2.64 -14.94 22.03
CA ALA A 127 -1.43 -14.96 21.19
C ALA A 127 -0.41 -13.86 21.54
N VAL A 128 -0.89 -12.66 21.92
CA VAL A 128 -0.01 -11.56 22.35
C VAL A 128 0.26 -11.54 23.86
N GLY A 129 -0.33 -12.47 24.62
CA GLY A 129 -0.18 -12.58 26.06
C GLY A 129 -0.78 -11.40 26.84
N CYS A 130 -1.96 -10.91 26.44
CA CYS A 130 -2.63 -9.79 27.12
C CYS A 130 -4.12 -10.03 27.39
N ALA A 131 -4.76 -9.12 28.14
CA ALA A 131 -6.19 -9.21 28.40
C ALA A 131 -7.03 -8.73 27.19
N LYS A 132 -8.23 -9.29 27.01
CA LYS A 132 -9.20 -8.85 25.98
C LYS A 132 -9.48 -7.34 26.03
N SER A 133 -9.52 -6.75 27.23
CA SER A 133 -9.70 -5.31 27.42
C SER A 133 -8.54 -4.48 26.87
N THR A 134 -7.32 -5.01 26.87
CA THR A 134 -6.15 -4.37 26.26
C THR A 134 -6.31 -4.30 24.73
N VAL A 135 -6.78 -5.39 24.11
CA VAL A 135 -7.11 -5.41 22.68
C VAL A 135 -8.22 -4.39 22.34
N ASP A 136 -9.26 -4.31 23.16
CA ASP A 136 -10.35 -3.34 22.96
C ASP A 136 -9.83 -1.90 23.09
N ASN A 137 -8.92 -1.63 24.03
CA ASN A 137 -8.27 -0.33 24.16
C ASN A 137 -7.37 0.04 22.96
N TRP A 138 -6.74 -0.94 22.31
CA TRP A 138 -6.01 -0.73 21.05
C TRP A 138 -6.98 -0.41 19.91
N LYS A 139 -8.07 -1.17 19.80
CA LYS A 139 -9.13 -0.94 18.78
C LYS A 139 -9.77 0.44 18.90
N SER A 140 -10.00 0.89 20.12
CA SER A 140 -10.56 2.22 20.39
C SER A 140 -9.53 3.34 20.35
N GLY A 141 -8.24 3.05 20.11
CA GLY A 141 -7.15 4.04 20.09
C GLY A 141 -6.81 4.65 21.45
N LYS A 142 -7.34 4.10 22.55
CA LYS A 142 -7.05 4.54 23.93
C LYS A 142 -5.63 4.19 24.36
N ARG A 143 -5.08 3.11 23.82
CA ARG A 143 -3.72 2.62 24.10
C ARG A 143 -3.01 2.23 22.79
N SER A 144 -1.69 2.41 22.75
CA SER A 144 -0.86 1.84 21.67
C SER A 144 -0.36 0.45 22.06
N ILE A 145 -0.16 -0.40 21.07
CA ILE A 145 0.53 -1.68 21.24
C ILE A 145 1.98 -1.43 21.70
N ASP A 146 2.45 -2.23 22.65
CA ASP A 146 3.85 -2.20 23.11
C ASP A 146 4.71 -3.16 22.30
N ILE A 147 6.03 -2.98 22.40
CA ILE A 147 6.99 -3.75 21.61
C ILE A 147 6.94 -5.25 21.91
N ASP A 148 6.70 -5.63 23.18
CA ASP A 148 6.65 -7.04 23.57
C ASP A 148 5.48 -7.77 22.91
N ALA A 149 4.30 -7.12 22.88
CA ALA A 149 3.15 -7.64 22.15
C ALA A 149 3.40 -7.74 20.65
N VAL A 150 4.16 -6.81 20.05
CA VAL A 150 4.58 -6.89 18.65
C VAL A 150 5.51 -8.09 18.43
N MET A 151 6.50 -8.29 19.29
CA MET A 151 7.46 -9.38 19.15
C MET A 151 6.78 -10.75 19.25
N ARG A 152 5.85 -10.92 20.20
CA ARG A 152 5.09 -12.19 20.31
C ARG A 152 4.27 -12.52 19.08
N LEU A 153 3.83 -11.53 18.30
CA LEU A 153 3.12 -11.78 17.04
C LEU A 153 4.01 -12.42 15.98
N PHE A 154 5.32 -12.13 16.01
CA PHE A 154 6.29 -12.76 15.12
C PHE A 154 6.65 -14.18 15.52
N ASP A 155 6.27 -14.60 16.72
CA ASP A 155 6.40 -15.99 17.18
C ASP A 155 5.13 -16.82 16.90
N THR A 156 4.13 -16.24 16.24
CA THR A 156 2.90 -16.95 15.82
C THR A 156 3.02 -17.50 14.40
N GLU A 157 2.08 -18.36 14.02
CA GLU A 157 1.95 -18.84 12.63
C GLU A 157 1.52 -17.75 11.63
N HIS A 158 1.21 -16.54 12.10
CA HIS A 158 0.79 -15.37 11.29
C HIS A 158 1.87 -14.26 11.25
N ASP A 159 3.13 -14.63 11.51
CA ASP A 159 4.29 -13.74 11.55
C ASP A 159 4.37 -12.81 10.32
N VAL A 160 4.14 -13.36 9.13
CA VAL A 160 4.21 -12.63 7.85
C VAL A 160 3.18 -11.51 7.77
N GLU A 161 1.93 -11.74 8.14
CA GLU A 161 0.87 -10.73 8.07
C GLU A 161 1.16 -9.54 8.99
N PHE A 162 1.69 -9.82 10.18
CA PHE A 162 2.07 -8.78 11.13
C PHE A 162 3.35 -8.06 10.70
N PHE A 163 4.31 -8.78 10.12
CA PHE A 163 5.52 -8.18 9.59
C PHE A 163 5.18 -7.23 8.45
N GLU A 164 4.34 -7.64 7.50
CA GLU A 164 3.88 -6.80 6.40
C GLU A 164 3.12 -5.56 6.90
N ALA A 165 2.27 -5.71 7.91
CA ALA A 165 1.56 -4.58 8.51
C ALA A 165 2.54 -3.57 9.15
N LEU A 166 3.54 -4.05 9.87
CA LEU A 166 4.59 -3.22 10.46
C LEU A 166 5.44 -2.56 9.36
N TRP A 167 5.92 -3.36 8.40
CA TRP A 167 6.77 -2.93 7.29
C TRP A 167 6.11 -1.81 6.50
N ASN A 168 4.80 -1.92 6.23
CA ASN A 168 4.05 -0.89 5.51
C ASN A 168 3.78 0.38 6.32
N CYS A 169 3.95 0.35 7.65
CA CYS A 169 3.94 1.56 8.49
C CYS A 169 5.28 2.30 8.48
N LEU A 170 6.38 1.64 8.12
CA LEU A 170 7.70 2.25 8.16
C LEU A 170 7.88 3.25 7.01
N PRO A 171 8.44 4.45 7.29
CA PRO A 171 8.82 5.38 6.23
C PRO A 171 9.74 4.71 5.21
N GLU A 172 9.56 5.01 3.93
CA GLU A 172 10.37 4.50 2.81
C GLU A 172 11.88 4.64 3.10
N ARG A 173 12.33 5.81 3.56
CA ARG A 173 13.73 6.06 3.98
C ARG A 173 14.27 5.09 5.04
N VAL A 174 13.42 4.54 5.90
CA VAL A 174 13.80 3.58 6.95
C VAL A 174 13.91 2.20 6.33
N ARG A 175 12.92 1.82 5.51
CA ARG A 175 12.94 0.56 4.75
C ARG A 175 14.13 0.46 3.80
N GLU A 176 14.39 1.50 3.01
CA GLU A 176 15.53 1.58 2.10
C GLU A 176 16.85 1.48 2.84
N ARG A 177 16.99 2.18 3.97
CA ARG A 177 18.20 2.11 4.81
C ARG A 177 18.40 0.71 5.40
N TRP A 178 17.32 0.07 5.84
CA TRP A 178 17.37 -1.30 6.33
C TRP A 178 17.77 -2.27 5.20
N LEU A 179 17.14 -2.18 4.03
CA LEU A 179 17.47 -2.99 2.85
C LEU A 179 18.92 -2.75 2.39
N ALA A 180 19.38 -1.51 2.35
CA ALA A 180 20.76 -1.17 1.98
C ALA A 180 21.79 -1.78 2.95
N ARG A 181 21.48 -1.80 4.26
CA ARG A 181 22.34 -2.44 5.28
C ARG A 181 22.39 -3.97 5.13
N HIS A 182 21.30 -4.59 4.71
CA HIS A 182 21.19 -6.06 4.66
C HIS A 182 21.54 -6.65 3.28
N ARG A 183 21.44 -5.87 2.19
CA ARG A 183 22.01 -6.23 0.87
C ARG A 183 23.53 -6.34 0.87
N ALA A 184 24.20 -5.78 1.88
CA ALA A 184 25.65 -5.89 2.08
C ALA A 184 26.03 -7.07 3.01
N ASN A 185 25.08 -7.90 3.45
CA ASN A 185 25.31 -8.97 4.42
C ASN A 185 24.87 -10.34 3.87
N PRO A 186 25.82 -11.22 3.48
CA PRO A 186 25.53 -12.48 2.77
C PRO A 186 24.73 -13.51 3.57
N VAL A 187 24.50 -13.30 4.87
CA VAL A 187 23.69 -14.18 5.73
C VAL A 187 22.18 -14.07 5.43
N TYR A 188 21.72 -12.93 4.89
CA TYR A 188 20.28 -12.67 4.70
C TYR A 188 19.71 -13.14 3.36
N ASP A 189 20.55 -13.38 2.35
CA ASP A 189 20.12 -13.96 1.06
C ASP A 189 19.59 -15.40 1.20
N GLY A 190 19.96 -16.12 2.27
CA GLY A 190 19.52 -17.50 2.47
C GLY A 190 18.17 -17.68 3.17
N ILE A 191 17.71 -16.70 3.96
CA ILE A 191 16.54 -16.86 4.86
C ILE A 191 15.26 -16.32 4.20
N TYR A 192 15.35 -15.21 3.46
CA TYR A 192 14.18 -14.60 2.80
C TYR A 192 13.87 -15.18 1.41
N VAL A 193 14.86 -15.75 0.72
CA VAL A 193 14.66 -16.33 -0.62
C VAL A 193 13.94 -17.68 -0.54
N ARG A 194 14.19 -18.49 0.49
CA ARG A 194 13.61 -19.85 0.58
C ARG A 194 12.10 -19.91 0.88
N ARG A 195 11.44 -18.84 1.33
CA ARG A 195 9.98 -18.83 1.57
C ARG A 195 9.17 -18.21 0.42
N THR A 196 9.76 -17.40 -0.44
CA THR A 196 9.08 -16.80 -1.60
C THR A 196 9.20 -17.62 -2.89
N GLU A 197 10.07 -18.65 -2.92
CA GLU A 197 10.20 -19.57 -4.06
C GLU A 197 9.03 -20.57 -4.20
N LEU A 198 8.11 -20.65 -3.24
CA LEU A 198 6.88 -21.44 -3.33
C LEU A 198 5.68 -20.59 -3.81
N GLN A 199 5.80 -19.82 -4.91
CA GLN A 199 4.66 -19.40 -5.76
C GLN A 199 5.03 -18.54 -6.99
N VAL A 200 6.12 -18.84 -7.67
CA VAL A 200 6.32 -18.31 -9.03
C VAL A 200 6.41 -19.49 -10.00
N PRO A 201 5.35 -19.81 -10.76
CA PRO A 201 5.49 -20.78 -11.84
C PRO A 201 6.43 -20.19 -12.89
N ALA A 202 7.48 -20.95 -13.19
CA ALA A 202 8.47 -20.61 -14.20
C ALA A 202 7.80 -20.35 -15.55
N ARG A 203 8.03 -19.17 -16.12
CA ARG A 203 8.23 -18.94 -17.56
C ARG A 203 9.16 -17.76 -17.77
#